data_AF-X0XJQ6-F1
#
_entry.id   AF-X0XJQ6-F1
#
_cell.length_a   1.000
_cell.length_b   1.000
_cell.length_c   1.000
_cell.angle_alpha   90.00
_cell.angle_beta   90.00
_cell.angle_gamma   90.00
#
_symmetry.space_group_name_H-M   'P 1'
#
loop_
_entity.id
_entity.type
_entity.pdbx_description
1 polymer ?
#
loop_
_entity_poly.entity_id
_entity_poly.type
_entity_poly.pdbx_seq_one_letter_code
_entity_poly.pdbx_strand_id
1 'polypeptide(L)'
;AASKQNQKTGFTSYKKPTRILKIWLNNQRTAKKKSIAKKYAKYVHVGEKRALQEFPIIKQILKSNQAIQEELKLNEEEIEYLGKPI
;
A
#
# COMPACT_ATOMS: atom_id res chain seq x y z
N ALA A 1 -14.98 -32.25 17.08
CA ALA A 1 -14.02 -32.41 15.97
C ALA A 1 -14.67 -31.89 14.68
N ALA A 2 -14.20 -30.78 14.11
CA ALA A 2 -14.79 -30.20 12.89
C ALA A 2 -14.29 -30.96 11.66
N SER A 3 -14.89 -32.14 11.42
CA SER A 3 -14.68 -32.95 10.23
C SER A 3 -15.22 -32.21 9.02
N LYS A 4 -14.40 -31.97 8.00
CA LYS A 4 -14.84 -31.34 6.76
C LYS A 4 -15.91 -32.21 6.11
N GLN A 5 -17.05 -31.61 5.75
CA GLN A 5 -18.23 -32.26 5.17
C GLN A 5 -17.92 -33.09 3.90
N ASN A 6 -16.87 -32.76 3.16
CA ASN A 6 -16.42 -33.50 1.98
C ASN A 6 -14.92 -33.79 2.03
N GLN A 7 -14.54 -35.01 1.65
CA GLN A 7 -13.15 -35.42 1.47
C GLN A 7 -12.58 -34.81 0.20
N LYS A 8 -11.36 -34.26 0.26
CA LYS A 8 -10.68 -33.72 -0.92
C LYS A 8 -10.09 -34.89 -1.72
N THR A 9 -10.79 -35.35 -2.75
CA THR A 9 -10.42 -36.51 -3.58
C THR A 9 -9.39 -36.20 -4.68
N GLY A 10 -8.52 -35.21 -4.49
CA GLY A 10 -7.54 -34.76 -5.49
C GLY A 10 -6.09 -34.81 -5.02
N PHE A 11 -5.14 -34.93 -5.96
CA PHE A 11 -3.71 -34.89 -5.67
C PHE A 11 -3.29 -33.52 -5.11
N THR A 12 -2.69 -33.49 -3.92
CA THR A 12 -2.13 -32.27 -3.34
C THR A 12 -0.70 -32.07 -3.87
N SER A 13 -0.57 -31.35 -4.98
CA SER A 13 0.73 -31.01 -5.54
C SER A 13 1.55 -30.14 -4.57
N TYR A 14 2.76 -30.59 -4.25
CA TYR A 14 3.71 -29.82 -3.46
C TYR A 14 4.11 -28.54 -4.21
N LYS A 15 3.99 -27.39 -3.53
CA LYS A 15 4.43 -26.10 -4.07
C LYS A 15 5.49 -25.50 -3.16
N LYS A 16 6.53 -24.94 -3.76
CA LYS A 16 7.55 -24.19 -3.03
C LYS A 16 6.92 -23.02 -2.25
N PRO A 17 7.39 -22.71 -1.03
CA PRO A 17 6.87 -21.60 -0.25
C PRO A 17 7.17 -20.27 -0.94
N THR A 18 6.13 -19.56 -1.38
CA THR A 18 6.25 -18.24 -2.04
C THR A 18 5.92 -17.08 -1.11
N ARG A 19 5.60 -17.35 0.17
CA ARG A 19 5.08 -16.35 1.11
C ARG A 19 6.07 -15.22 1.36
N ILE A 20 7.34 -15.54 1.58
CA ILE A 20 8.41 -14.55 1.83
C ILE A 20 8.53 -13.59 0.64
N LEU A 21 8.57 -14.15 -0.58
CA LEU A 21 8.61 -13.36 -1.81
C LEU A 21 7.39 -12.44 -1.93
N LYS A 22 6.18 -12.95 -1.65
CA LYS A 22 4.95 -12.14 -1.70
C LYS A 22 4.97 -10.99 -0.69
N ILE A 23 5.46 -11.23 0.53
CA ILE A 23 5.62 -10.19 1.56
C ILE A 23 6.60 -9.11 1.06
N TRP A 24 7.74 -9.54 0.52
CA TRP A 24 8.75 -8.62 -0.03
C TRP A 24 8.19 -7.77 -1.17
N LEU A 25 7.50 -8.38 -2.15
CA LEU A 25 6.86 -7.67 -3.26
C LEU A 25 5.82 -6.66 -2.77
N ASN A 26 5.01 -7.02 -1.78
CA ASN A 26 4.04 -6.10 -1.20
C ASN A 26 4.71 -4.93 -0.46
N ASN A 27 5.78 -5.20 0.29
CA ASN A 27 6.55 -4.16 0.97
C ASN A 27 7.18 -3.19 -0.04
N GLN A 28 7.72 -3.69 -1.14
CA GLN A 28 8.30 -2.87 -2.20
C GLN A 28 7.24 -1.97 -2.86
N ARG A 29 6.07 -2.53 -3.22
CA ARG A 29 4.97 -1.77 -3.84
C ARG A 29 4.39 -0.70 -2.91
N THR A 30 4.36 -0.96 -1.60
CA THR A 30 3.77 -0.04 -0.61
C THR A 30 4.78 0.94 -0.01
N ALA A 31 6.06 0.84 -0.34
CA ALA A 31 7.11 1.71 0.19
C ALA A 31 6.83 3.20 -0.07
N LYS A 32 6.47 3.55 -1.31
CA LYS A 32 6.15 4.94 -1.70
C LYS A 32 4.88 5.45 -1.04
N LYS A 33 3.83 4.63 -0.98
CA LYS A 33 2.60 4.93 -0.23
C LYS A 33 2.90 5.27 1.24
N LYS A 34 3.78 4.51 1.91
CA LYS A 34 4.17 4.76 3.30
C LYS A 34 4.96 6.06 3.46
N SER A 35 5.86 6.36 2.53
CA SER A 35 6.63 7.61 2.54
C SER A 35 5.72 8.84 2.42
N ILE A 36 4.81 8.85 1.45
CA ILE A 36 3.84 9.94 1.24
C ILE A 36 2.93 10.09 2.46
N ALA A 37 2.38 8.98 2.98
CA ALA A 37 1.52 9.01 4.16
C ALA A 37 2.24 9.57 5.39
N LYS A 38 3.54 9.29 5.55
CA LYS A 38 4.36 9.85 6.63
C LYS A 38 4.59 11.35 6.49
N LYS A 39 4.86 11.84 5.27
CA LYS A 39 4.99 13.29 5.00
C LYS A 39 3.67 14.01 5.29
N TYR A 40 2.57 13.46 4.81
CA TYR A 40 1.23 13.97 5.05
C TYR A 40 0.86 13.99 6.53
N ALA A 41 1.10 12.89 7.24
CA ALA A 41 0.86 12.76 8.68
C ALA A 41 1.60 13.83 9.50
N LYS A 42 2.85 14.14 9.14
CA LYS A 42 3.65 15.19 9.79
C LYS A 42 3.10 16.59 9.54
N TYR A 43 2.63 16.86 8.32
CA TYR A 43 2.09 18.17 7.94
C TYR A 43 0.74 18.45 8.63
N VAL A 44 -0.15 17.45 8.67
CA VAL A 44 -1.51 17.60 9.23
C VAL A 44 -1.57 17.26 10.74
N HIS A 45 -0.46 16.82 11.33
CA HIS A 45 -0.39 16.36 12.73
C HIS A 45 -1.37 15.21 13.05
N VAL A 46 -1.40 14.20 12.17
CA VAL A 46 -2.25 13.00 12.32
C VAL A 46 -1.38 11.75 12.43
N GLY A 47 -1.87 10.69 13.06
CA GLY A 47 -1.16 9.41 13.14
C GLY A 47 -0.95 8.75 11.77
N GLU A 48 0.24 8.18 11.54
CA GLU A 48 0.61 7.51 10.28
C GLU A 48 -0.37 6.40 9.88
N LYS A 49 -0.89 5.66 10.86
CA LYS A 49 -1.88 4.58 10.62
C LYS A 49 -3.18 5.13 10.00
N ARG A 50 -3.64 6.28 10.48
CA ARG A 50 -4.85 6.93 9.96
C ARG A 50 -4.63 7.47 8.55
N ALA A 51 -3.50 8.14 8.32
CA ALA A 51 -3.10 8.60 6.98
C ALA A 51 -3.00 7.44 5.95
N LEU A 52 -2.58 6.25 6.37
CA LEU A 52 -2.54 5.06 5.50
C LEU A 52 -3.91 4.47 5.19
N GLN A 53 -4.84 4.52 6.14
CA GLN A 53 -6.23 4.07 5.97
C GLN A 53 -6.98 4.99 5.01
N GLU A 54 -6.84 6.30 5.20
CA GLU A 54 -7.48 7.35 4.39
C GLU A 54 -6.69 7.68 3.10
N PHE A 55 -5.61 6.92 2.81
CA PHE A 55 -4.73 7.18 1.67
C PHE A 55 -5.42 7.27 0.30
N PRO A 56 -6.48 6.52 -0.03
CA PRO A 56 -7.17 6.68 -1.31
C PRO A 56 -7.70 8.11 -1.52
N ILE A 57 -8.23 8.73 -0.46
CA ILE A 57 -8.73 10.12 -0.50
C ILE A 57 -7.56 11.09 -0.60
N ILE A 58 -6.53 10.88 0.24
CA ILE A 58 -5.32 11.72 0.24
C ILE A 58 -4.64 11.67 -1.14
N LYS A 59 -4.55 10.50 -1.78
CA LYS A 59 -4.00 10.34 -3.14
C LYS A 59 -4.76 11.21 -4.14
N GLN A 60 -6.08 11.27 -4.06
CA GLN A 60 -6.89 12.09 -4.96
C GLN A 60 -6.64 13.58 -4.74
N ILE A 61 -6.58 14.02 -3.48
CA ILE A 61 -6.29 15.42 -3.11
C ILE A 61 -4.92 15.84 -3.63
N LEU A 62 -3.90 14.99 -3.41
CA LEU A 62 -2.54 15.24 -3.87
C LEU A 62 -2.44 15.25 -5.40
N LYS A 63 -3.22 14.41 -6.08
CA LYS A 63 -3.26 14.38 -7.55
C LYS A 63 -3.93 15.63 -8.12
N SER A 64 -4.94 16.18 -7.44
CA SER A 64 -5.70 17.34 -7.92
C SER A 64 -4.98 18.67 -7.74
N ASN A 65 -4.07 18.79 -6.77
CA ASN A 65 -3.46 20.07 -6.42
C ASN A 65 -1.93 19.97 -6.32
N GLN A 66 -1.24 20.69 -7.20
CA GLN A 66 0.22 20.72 -7.25
C GLN A 66 0.84 21.49 -6.07
N ALA A 67 0.18 22.53 -5.56
CA ALA A 67 0.71 23.34 -4.45
C ALA A 67 0.92 22.50 -3.18
N ILE A 68 -0.01 21.57 -2.90
CA ILE A 68 0.09 20.68 -1.74
C ILE A 68 1.29 19.72 -1.87
N GLN A 69 1.64 19.32 -3.10
CA GLN A 69 2.81 18.45 -3.33
C GLN A 69 4.12 19.17 -3.01
N GLU A 70 4.20 20.46 -3.35
CA GLU A 70 5.34 21.32 -3.06
C GLU A 70 5.48 21.58 -1.57
N GLU A 71 4.37 21.89 -0.88
CA GLU A 71 4.34 22.07 0.58
C GLU A 71 4.81 20.80 1.32
N LEU A 72 4.39 19.62 0.85
CA LEU A 72 4.81 18.32 1.40
C LEU A 72 6.23 17.92 1.02
N LYS A 73 6.89 18.66 0.11
CA LYS A 73 8.22 18.37 -0.43
C LYS A 73 8.31 16.93 -0.96
N LEU A 74 7.39 16.56 -1.84
CA LEU A 74 7.39 15.23 -2.48
C LEU A 74 8.57 15.09 -3.44
N ASN A 75 9.15 13.89 -3.49
CA ASN A 75 10.22 13.58 -4.46
C ASN A 75 9.60 13.21 -5.82
N GLU A 76 10.36 13.30 -6.90
CA GLU A 76 9.92 12.95 -8.26
C GLU A 76 9.31 11.54 -8.34
N GLU A 77 9.95 10.55 -7.70
CA GLU A 77 9.47 9.17 -7.64
C GLU A 77 8.11 9.02 -6.89
N GLU A 78 7.82 9.91 -5.95
CA GLU A 78 6.55 9.93 -5.21
C GLU A 78 5.44 10.57 -6.05
N ILE A 79 5.77 11.60 -6.83
CA ILE A 79 4.87 12.24 -7.78
C ILE A 79 4.48 11.23 -8.88
N GLU A 80 5.47 10.50 -9.43
CA GLU A 80 5.22 9.44 -10.41
C GLU A 80 4.29 8.35 -9.85
N TYR A 81 4.44 8.01 -8.56
CA TYR A 81 3.59 7.03 -7.89
C TYR A 81 2.11 7.48 -7.82
N LEU A 82 1.84 8.78 -7.70
CA LEU A 82 0.46 9.32 -7.70
C LEU A 82 -0.23 9.14 -9.06
N GLY A 83 0.53 9.19 -10.16
CA GLY A 83 0.03 9.06 -11.53
C GLY A 83 -0.40 7.65 -11.93
N LYS A 84 0.06 6.61 -11.21
CA LYS A 84 -0.26 5.21 -11.56
C LYS A 84 -1.76 4.89 -11.31
N PRO A 85 -2.47 4.33 -12.32
CA PRO A 85 -3.84 3.87 -12.14
C PRO A 85 -3.90 2.74 -11.10
N ILE A 86 -5.06 2.59 -10.45
CA ILE A 86 -5.34 1.57 -9.42
C ILE A 86 -5.52 0.21 -10.07
#